data_AF-A0AAV0CXQ0-F1
#
_entry.id   AF-A0AAV0CXQ0-F1
#
_cell.length_a   1.000
_cell.length_b   1.000
_cell.length_c   1.000
_cell.angle_alpha   90.00
_cell.angle_beta   90.00
_cell.angle_gamma   90.00
#
_symmetry.space_group_name_H-M   'P 1'
#
loop_
_entity.id
_entity.type
_entity.pdbx_description
1 polymer ?
#
loop_
_entity_poly.entity_id
_entity_poly.type
_entity_poly.pdbx_seq_one_letter_code
_entity_poly.pdbx_strand_id
1 'polypeptide(L)'
;MSHHHLHHQGSNSSSSGTIPVSEVYWTLVSKADKKFSKIRDLPYYHRSRYDTYFYKVFKVYTRLWKFQQENRQKLVEAGLKRWEIGDIASRIGQLYFGQYMRTSEASYLSESYIFYEAVLTREYFKDGVFQDVNLACKQLRLISRFLTVCLVLNRREMVFQLVNQLKMLLDECKRAFQETDFKEWKVVIQEIAKFLKADTAFFNNRPLRYSIVLDLHSDCLPHVVQAKRKLRLRDALLCSYHPIEVKFSELTLDTFRMLQCLEWEPSGSFYQITSGAHSAGQNGNPGPSCVNYSQDITDPTLPLNPRKAILYRPTVTSFIAVLATICDELPPDGVLLIYLSASGCCQNPIPSPSHSGAALGISENIFKGLRSHFNDSEAASTSPLNPVCDITDSPSAKTDTLSQPVSGLHIGSRGMNGIFPCDFLPFTRKPLFLVIDSDISGDFKLHKE
;
A
#
# COMPACT_ATOMS: atom_id res chain seq x y z
N MET A 1 40.79 32.72 -64.54
CA MET A 1 40.65 32.67 -63.07
C MET A 1 39.26 33.10 -62.72
N SER A 2 38.49 32.11 -62.31
CA SER A 2 37.10 32.14 -61.89
C SER A 2 36.92 33.00 -60.65
N HIS A 3 35.81 33.74 -60.52
CA HIS A 3 34.94 33.67 -59.34
C HIS A 3 33.62 34.40 -59.62
N HIS A 4 32.55 33.59 -59.58
CA HIS A 4 31.15 33.97 -59.61
C HIS A 4 30.77 34.83 -58.40
N HIS A 5 29.97 35.87 -58.64
CA HIS A 5 29.13 36.51 -57.63
C HIS A 5 27.70 36.05 -57.88
N LEU A 6 27.18 35.17 -57.03
CA LEU A 6 25.83 34.61 -57.12
C LEU A 6 25.02 35.08 -55.91
N HIS A 7 24.03 35.91 -56.25
CA HIS A 7 22.78 36.21 -55.57
C HIS A 7 22.53 35.55 -54.20
N HIS A 8 22.44 36.40 -53.17
CA HIS A 8 21.66 36.14 -51.97
C HIS A 8 20.17 36.10 -52.34
N GLN A 9 19.60 34.92 -52.56
CA GLN A 9 18.16 34.70 -52.48
C GLN A 9 17.83 34.34 -51.03
N GLY A 10 17.25 35.31 -50.31
CA GLY A 10 16.58 35.06 -49.04
C GLY A 10 15.36 34.16 -49.31
N SER A 11 15.56 32.86 -49.14
CA SER A 11 14.48 31.88 -49.00
C SER A 11 13.83 32.10 -47.64
N ASN A 12 12.87 33.04 -47.58
CA ASN A 12 11.84 33.06 -46.55
C ASN A 12 10.94 31.83 -46.76
N SER A 13 11.37 30.67 -46.24
CA SER A 13 10.48 29.56 -46.00
C SER A 13 9.66 29.89 -44.75
N SER A 14 8.56 30.59 -44.97
CA SER A 14 7.46 30.67 -44.01
C SER A 14 6.89 29.26 -43.81
N SER A 15 7.52 28.47 -42.94
CA SER A 15 6.95 27.24 -42.42
C SER A 15 5.76 27.63 -41.57
N SER A 16 4.56 27.34 -42.06
CA SER A 16 3.33 27.36 -41.28
C SER A 16 3.57 26.61 -39.96
N GLY A 17 3.61 27.36 -38.86
CA GLY A 17 4.03 26.93 -37.52
C GLY A 17 3.16 25.84 -36.91
N THR A 18 3.26 24.63 -37.44
CA THR A 18 2.61 23.43 -36.90
C THR A 18 3.63 22.79 -35.97
N ILE A 19 3.40 22.91 -34.66
CA ILE A 19 4.29 22.33 -33.64
C ILE A 19 4.51 20.84 -33.94
N PRO A 20 5.77 20.35 -34.01
CA PRO A 20 6.07 18.95 -34.25
C PRO A 20 5.32 18.01 -33.30
N VAL A 21 4.84 16.87 -33.83
CA VAL A 21 4.11 15.85 -33.05
C VAL A 21 4.93 15.37 -31.84
N SER A 22 6.25 15.27 -31.98
CA SER A 22 7.18 14.92 -30.90
C SER A 22 7.21 15.98 -29.80
N GLU A 23 7.23 17.27 -30.13
CA GLU A 23 7.24 18.37 -29.16
C GLU A 23 5.92 18.42 -28.37
N VAL A 24 4.78 18.23 -29.06
CA VAL A 24 3.47 18.12 -28.40
C VAL A 24 3.44 16.94 -27.42
N TYR A 25 3.98 15.79 -27.83
CA TYR A 25 4.06 14.59 -26.99
C TYR A 25 4.91 14.83 -25.73
N TRP A 26 6.15 15.32 -25.88
CA TRP A 26 7.04 15.53 -24.74
C TRP A 26 6.54 16.61 -23.77
N THR A 27 5.89 17.64 -24.30
CA THR A 27 5.18 18.65 -23.48
C THR A 27 4.06 17.99 -22.67
N LEU A 28 3.32 17.06 -23.27
CA LEU A 28 2.24 16.35 -22.60
C LEU A 28 2.76 15.38 -21.53
N VAL A 29 3.87 14.68 -21.79
CA VAL A 29 4.59 13.84 -20.80
C VAL A 29 5.02 14.69 -19.61
N SER A 30 5.75 15.78 -19.84
CA SER A 30 6.21 16.67 -18.76
C SER A 30 5.05 17.22 -17.92
N LYS A 31 3.95 17.59 -18.57
CA LYS A 31 2.72 18.03 -17.89
C LYS A 31 2.08 16.91 -17.06
N ALA A 32 2.06 15.68 -17.57
CA ALA A 32 1.53 14.51 -16.87
C ALA A 32 2.37 14.21 -15.63
N ASP A 33 3.69 14.18 -15.77
CA ASP A 33 4.63 13.87 -14.68
C ASP A 33 4.60 14.93 -13.58
N LYS A 34 4.57 16.22 -13.94
CA LYS A 34 4.42 17.31 -12.96
C LYS A 34 3.12 17.19 -12.16
N LYS A 35 2.05 16.70 -12.79
CA LYS A 35 0.77 16.47 -12.11
C LYS A 35 0.81 15.22 -11.25
N PHE A 36 1.45 14.15 -11.73
CA PHE A 36 1.62 12.88 -11.04
C PHE A 36 2.41 13.05 -9.73
N SER A 37 3.52 13.79 -9.74
CA SER A 37 4.31 14.01 -8.52
C SER A 37 3.47 14.64 -7.40
N LYS A 38 2.56 15.56 -7.74
CA LYS A 38 1.70 16.24 -6.77
C LYS A 38 0.59 15.35 -6.19
N ILE A 39 0.04 14.40 -6.96
CA ILE A 39 -1.07 13.56 -6.46
C ILE A 39 -0.58 12.55 -5.43
N ARG A 40 0.65 12.05 -5.62
CA ARG A 40 1.30 11.10 -4.71
C ARG A 40 1.46 11.67 -3.30
N ASP A 41 1.75 12.97 -3.19
CA ASP A 41 2.09 13.62 -1.92
C ASP A 41 0.86 14.15 -1.16
N LEU A 42 -0.37 13.89 -1.64
CA LEU A 42 -1.61 14.36 -1.00
C LEU A 42 -2.00 13.50 0.22
N PRO A 43 -2.25 14.09 1.40
CA PRO A 43 -2.61 13.35 2.61
C PRO A 43 -4.00 12.70 2.57
N TYR A 44 -4.25 11.71 3.45
CA TYR A 44 -5.58 11.09 3.66
C TYR A 44 -6.67 12.04 4.16
N TYR A 45 -6.31 13.06 4.94
CA TYR A 45 -7.26 14.05 5.44
C TYR A 45 -7.67 15.14 4.42
N HIS A 46 -7.23 15.04 3.15
CA HIS A 46 -7.57 15.98 2.07
C HIS A 46 -8.42 15.32 0.96
N ARG A 47 -9.47 14.60 1.34
CA ARG A 47 -10.22 13.69 0.45
C ARG A 47 -10.85 14.38 -0.77
N SER A 48 -11.69 15.39 -0.55
CA SER A 48 -12.33 16.15 -1.65
C SER A 48 -11.32 16.77 -2.63
N ARG A 49 -10.19 17.26 -2.11
CA ARG A 49 -9.09 17.81 -2.92
C ARG A 49 -8.43 16.71 -3.75
N TYR A 50 -8.23 15.53 -3.18
CA TYR A 50 -7.65 14.38 -3.86
C TYR A 50 -8.52 13.96 -5.05
N ASP A 51 -9.81 13.73 -4.86
CA ASP A 51 -10.71 13.25 -5.92
C ASP A 51 -10.76 14.23 -7.10
N THR A 52 -10.92 15.52 -6.81
CA THR A 52 -10.91 16.57 -7.84
C THR A 52 -9.58 16.61 -8.60
N TYR A 53 -8.47 16.40 -7.89
CA TYR A 53 -7.15 16.41 -8.50
C TYR A 53 -6.86 15.13 -9.29
N PHE A 54 -7.31 13.97 -8.81
CA PHE A 54 -7.24 12.68 -9.49
C PHE A 54 -7.82 12.76 -10.91
N TYR A 55 -9.05 13.24 -11.07
CA TYR A 55 -9.65 13.38 -12.40
C TYR A 55 -8.84 14.30 -13.32
N LYS A 56 -8.21 15.35 -12.78
CA LYS A 56 -7.32 16.25 -13.55
C LYS A 56 -6.03 15.55 -13.99
N VAL A 57 -5.45 14.68 -13.16
CA VAL A 57 -4.24 13.92 -13.51
C VAL A 57 -4.60 12.82 -14.51
N PHE A 58 -5.63 12.04 -14.19
CA PHE A 58 -6.11 10.94 -15.02
C PHE A 58 -6.46 11.41 -16.44
N LYS A 59 -7.20 12.51 -16.59
CA LYS A 59 -7.54 13.10 -17.90
C LYS A 59 -6.30 13.42 -18.75
N VAL A 60 -5.21 13.89 -18.12
CA VAL A 60 -3.96 14.20 -18.85
C VAL A 60 -3.28 12.91 -19.29
N TYR A 61 -3.22 11.88 -18.44
CA TYR A 61 -2.68 10.58 -18.81
C TYR A 61 -3.51 9.86 -19.87
N THR A 62 -4.85 9.92 -19.81
CA THR A 62 -5.72 9.35 -20.86
C THR A 62 -5.46 10.04 -22.20
N ARG A 63 -5.33 11.38 -22.20
CA ARG A 63 -4.97 12.13 -23.42
C ARG A 63 -3.59 11.74 -23.93
N LEU A 64 -2.60 11.59 -23.05
CA LEU A 64 -1.25 11.16 -23.39
C LEU A 64 -1.24 9.75 -24.00
N TRP A 65 -1.94 8.82 -23.36
CA TRP A 65 -2.07 7.43 -23.80
C TRP A 65 -2.79 7.32 -25.15
N LYS A 66 -3.79 8.14 -25.41
CA LYS A 66 -4.46 8.21 -26.71
C LYS A 66 -3.55 8.83 -27.77
N PHE A 67 -2.91 9.95 -27.46
CA PHE A 67 -2.02 10.66 -28.40
C PHE A 67 -0.88 9.77 -28.88
N GLN A 68 -0.25 8.99 -27.98
CA GLN A 68 0.84 8.09 -28.35
C GLN A 68 0.39 6.93 -29.23
N GLN A 69 -0.84 6.43 -29.07
CA GLN A 69 -1.39 5.36 -29.92
C GLN A 69 -1.64 5.88 -31.33
N GLU A 70 -2.27 7.05 -31.45
CA GLU A 70 -2.63 7.67 -32.75
C GLU A 70 -1.41 8.11 -33.55
N ASN A 71 -0.31 8.48 -32.87
CA ASN A 71 0.90 9.03 -33.49
C ASN A 71 2.12 8.10 -33.38
N ARG A 72 1.88 6.82 -33.08
CA ARG A 72 2.91 5.84 -32.71
C ARG A 72 4.12 5.83 -33.66
N GLN A 73 3.86 5.72 -34.95
CA GLN A 73 4.89 5.59 -35.98
C GLN A 73 5.82 6.82 -36.00
N LYS A 74 5.23 8.02 -36.06
CA LYS A 74 5.96 9.29 -36.07
C LYS A 74 6.78 9.49 -34.79
N LEU A 75 6.27 9.06 -33.64
CA LEU A 75 6.97 9.18 -32.37
C LEU A 75 8.18 8.23 -32.30
N VAL A 76 8.04 7.00 -32.82
CA VAL A 76 9.15 6.04 -32.89
C VAL A 76 10.25 6.55 -33.84
N GLU A 77 9.88 7.11 -34.99
CA GLU A 77 10.81 7.79 -35.91
C GLU A 77 11.52 8.99 -35.25
N ALA A 78 10.82 9.71 -34.37
CA ALA A 78 11.38 10.78 -33.56
C ALA A 78 12.16 10.29 -32.32
N GLY A 79 12.36 8.97 -32.15
CA GLY A 79 13.22 8.39 -31.11
C GLY A 79 12.51 7.83 -29.87
N LEU A 80 11.18 7.80 -29.82
CA LEU A 80 10.41 7.22 -28.70
C LEU A 80 10.77 5.75 -28.48
N LYS A 81 11.26 5.43 -27.28
CA LYS A 81 11.66 4.08 -26.89
C LYS A 81 10.46 3.28 -26.38
N ARG A 82 10.60 1.95 -26.43
CA ARG A 82 9.57 1.01 -25.96
C ARG A 82 9.32 1.18 -24.46
N TRP A 83 10.37 1.29 -23.65
CA TRP A 83 10.26 1.40 -22.20
C TRP A 83 9.55 2.69 -21.75
N GLU A 84 9.58 3.76 -22.55
CA GLU A 84 8.90 5.03 -22.23
C GLU A 84 7.38 4.88 -22.25
N ILE A 85 6.85 4.03 -23.13
CA ILE A 85 5.43 3.66 -23.15
C ILE A 85 5.09 2.81 -21.93
N GLY A 86 5.99 1.88 -21.59
CA GLY A 86 5.88 1.05 -20.40
C GLY A 86 5.84 1.89 -19.13
N ASP A 87 6.61 2.99 -19.07
CA ASP A 87 6.59 3.96 -17.97
C ASP A 87 5.21 4.65 -17.89
N ILE A 88 4.65 5.11 -19.02
CA ILE A 88 3.30 5.70 -19.05
C ILE A 88 2.24 4.70 -18.58
N ALA A 89 2.26 3.47 -19.09
CA ALA A 89 1.33 2.41 -18.69
C ALA A 89 1.45 2.09 -17.18
N SER A 90 2.68 2.00 -16.68
CA SER A 90 2.97 1.82 -15.25
C SER A 90 2.41 2.97 -14.40
N ARG A 91 2.51 4.22 -14.87
CA ARG A 91 1.94 5.38 -14.17
C ARG A 91 0.42 5.36 -14.15
N ILE A 92 -0.23 4.91 -15.23
CA ILE A 92 -1.69 4.75 -15.26
C ILE A 92 -2.12 3.66 -14.27
N GLY A 93 -1.41 2.52 -14.24
CA GLY A 93 -1.62 1.48 -13.21
C GLY A 93 -1.46 2.05 -11.79
N GLN A 94 -0.44 2.88 -11.54
CA GLN A 94 -0.26 3.55 -10.25
C GLN A 94 -1.43 4.48 -9.89
N LEU A 95 -2.00 5.20 -10.86
CA LEU A 95 -3.17 6.06 -10.61
C LEU A 95 -4.38 5.22 -10.20
N TYR A 96 -4.64 4.13 -10.91
CA TYR A 96 -5.73 3.21 -10.58
C TYR A 96 -5.56 2.59 -9.20
N PHE A 97 -4.37 2.06 -8.89
CA PHE A 97 -4.09 1.53 -7.55
C PHE A 97 -4.21 2.61 -6.47
N GLY A 98 -3.72 3.83 -6.74
CA GLY A 98 -3.86 4.97 -5.84
C GLY A 98 -5.32 5.31 -5.54
N GLN A 99 -6.18 5.31 -6.56
CA GLN A 99 -7.61 5.53 -6.39
C GLN A 99 -8.28 4.39 -5.62
N TYR A 100 -7.89 3.14 -5.88
CA TYR A 100 -8.32 1.99 -5.10
C TYR A 100 -8.00 2.17 -3.60
N MET A 101 -6.78 2.57 -3.26
CA MET A 101 -6.38 2.78 -1.86
C MET A 101 -7.17 3.89 -1.15
N ARG A 102 -7.92 4.74 -1.87
CA ARG A 102 -8.79 5.77 -1.28
C ARG A 102 -10.27 5.37 -1.24
N THR A 103 -10.72 4.64 -2.25
CA THR A 103 -12.14 4.33 -2.48
C THR A 103 -12.52 2.91 -2.10
N SER A 104 -11.55 2.01 -2.08
CA SER A 104 -11.73 0.56 -1.92
C SER A 104 -12.64 -0.09 -2.98
N GLU A 105 -12.78 0.56 -4.14
CA GLU A 105 -13.54 0.03 -5.29
C GLU A 105 -12.69 -0.97 -6.09
N ALA A 106 -13.12 -2.23 -6.13
CA ALA A 106 -12.37 -3.32 -6.74
C ALA A 106 -12.11 -3.13 -8.25
N SER A 107 -12.98 -2.40 -8.96
CA SER A 107 -12.81 -2.07 -10.37
C SER A 107 -11.47 -1.38 -10.65
N TYR A 108 -11.10 -0.38 -9.83
CA TYR A 108 -9.81 0.30 -9.96
C TYR A 108 -8.62 -0.63 -9.67
N LEU A 109 -8.77 -1.58 -8.75
CA LEU A 109 -7.74 -2.56 -8.46
C LEU A 109 -7.53 -3.52 -9.65
N SER A 110 -8.62 -4.00 -10.24
CA SER A 110 -8.58 -4.83 -11.47
C SER A 110 -7.96 -4.09 -12.65
N GLU A 111 -8.33 -2.83 -12.87
CA GLU A 111 -7.71 -1.99 -13.91
C GLU A 111 -6.21 -1.82 -13.67
N SER A 112 -5.79 -1.58 -12.43
CA SER A 112 -4.36 -1.51 -12.11
C SER A 112 -3.63 -2.81 -12.45
N TYR A 113 -4.22 -3.97 -12.18
CA TYR A 113 -3.64 -5.26 -12.53
C TYR A 113 -3.44 -5.40 -14.04
N ILE A 114 -4.47 -5.09 -14.83
CA ILE A 114 -4.41 -5.17 -16.30
C ILE A 114 -3.25 -4.34 -16.86
N PHE A 115 -3.06 -3.11 -16.35
CA PHE A 115 -1.97 -2.26 -16.81
C PHE A 115 -0.59 -2.84 -16.46
N TYR A 116 -0.38 -3.36 -15.24
CA TYR A 116 0.91 -3.94 -14.87
C TYR A 116 1.19 -5.26 -15.60
N GLU A 117 0.19 -6.12 -15.72
CA GLU A 117 0.29 -7.36 -16.49
C GLU A 117 0.62 -7.07 -17.94
N ALA A 118 -0.09 -6.14 -18.59
CA ALA A 118 0.20 -5.73 -19.96
C ALA A 118 1.63 -5.18 -20.10
N VAL A 119 2.16 -4.50 -19.09
CA VAL A 119 3.54 -4.02 -19.13
C VAL A 119 4.56 -5.15 -19.12
N LEU A 120 4.33 -6.19 -18.30
CA LEU A 120 5.20 -7.36 -18.23
C LEU A 120 5.07 -8.25 -19.48
N THR A 121 3.84 -8.61 -19.87
CA THR A 121 3.57 -9.51 -20.99
C THR A 121 4.08 -8.95 -22.32
N ARG A 122 4.05 -7.63 -22.49
CA ARG A 122 4.59 -6.95 -23.68
C ARG A 122 6.07 -6.61 -23.55
N GLU A 123 6.73 -7.01 -22.47
CA GLU A 123 8.17 -6.86 -22.26
C GLU A 123 8.70 -5.44 -22.56
N TYR A 124 7.98 -4.38 -22.13
CA TYR A 124 8.35 -3.00 -22.53
C TYR A 124 9.76 -2.59 -22.12
N PHE A 125 10.33 -3.23 -21.10
CA PHE A 125 11.64 -2.92 -20.54
C PHE A 125 12.80 -3.75 -21.12
N LYS A 126 12.53 -4.77 -21.96
CA LYS A 126 13.54 -5.75 -22.40
C LYS A 126 14.81 -5.14 -22.99
N ASP A 127 14.66 -4.12 -23.84
CA ASP A 127 15.75 -3.62 -24.70
C ASP A 127 16.71 -2.62 -24.01
N GLY A 128 16.50 -2.26 -22.73
CA GLY A 128 17.28 -1.21 -22.05
C GLY A 128 17.74 -1.50 -20.62
N VAL A 129 17.28 -2.59 -20.00
CA VAL A 129 17.51 -2.86 -18.57
C VAL A 129 18.98 -3.03 -18.20
N PHE A 130 19.82 -3.51 -19.14
CA PHE A 130 21.25 -3.71 -18.90
C PHE A 130 22.12 -2.53 -19.34
N GLN A 131 21.52 -1.48 -19.90
CA GLN A 131 22.25 -0.30 -20.39
C GLN A 131 22.26 0.83 -19.35
N ASP A 132 21.19 0.95 -18.55
CA ASP A 132 21.01 2.02 -17.58
C ASP A 132 20.49 1.47 -16.24
N VAL A 133 21.26 1.70 -15.18
CA VAL A 133 20.91 1.34 -13.79
C VAL A 133 19.55 1.95 -13.40
N ASN A 134 19.24 3.15 -13.86
CA ASN A 134 17.97 3.81 -13.55
C ASN A 134 16.80 3.06 -14.19
N LEU A 135 16.97 2.55 -15.41
CA LEU A 135 15.95 1.79 -16.10
C LEU A 135 15.73 0.41 -15.45
N ALA A 136 16.79 -0.27 -15.05
CA ALA A 136 16.71 -1.46 -14.20
C ALA A 136 15.95 -1.18 -12.90
N CYS A 137 16.28 -0.08 -12.21
CA CYS A 137 15.59 0.34 -11.00
C CYS A 137 14.11 0.68 -11.26
N LYS A 138 13.75 1.23 -12.43
CA LYS A 138 12.35 1.43 -12.81
C LYS A 138 11.61 0.10 -12.92
N GLN A 139 12.21 -0.91 -13.55
CA GLN A 139 11.60 -2.24 -13.68
C GLN A 139 11.48 -2.94 -12.32
N LEU A 140 12.51 -2.89 -11.47
CA LEU A 140 12.44 -3.41 -10.10
C LEU A 140 11.27 -2.78 -9.32
N ARG A 141 11.12 -1.45 -9.39
CA ARG A 141 10.00 -0.74 -8.75
C ARG A 141 8.65 -1.10 -9.38
N LEU A 142 8.59 -1.39 -10.67
CA LEU A 142 7.38 -1.84 -11.34
C LEU A 142 6.94 -3.19 -10.81
N ILE A 143 7.84 -4.18 -10.76
CA ILE A 143 7.54 -5.52 -10.25
C ILE A 143 7.13 -5.44 -8.77
N SER A 144 7.81 -4.65 -7.94
CA SER A 144 7.41 -4.47 -6.54
C SER A 144 6.02 -3.86 -6.37
N ARG A 145 5.63 -2.89 -7.20
CA ARG A 145 4.27 -2.34 -7.17
C ARG A 145 3.24 -3.36 -7.66
N PHE A 146 3.56 -4.11 -8.70
CA PHE A 146 2.68 -5.15 -9.20
C PHE A 146 2.48 -6.27 -8.17
N LEU A 147 3.53 -6.63 -7.42
CA LEU A 147 3.43 -7.54 -6.28
C LEU A 147 2.39 -7.07 -5.26
N THR A 148 2.41 -5.78 -4.88
CA THR A 148 1.40 -5.21 -3.97
C THR A 148 -0.01 -5.34 -4.54
N VAL A 149 -0.22 -5.05 -5.82
CA VAL A 149 -1.52 -5.21 -6.48
C VAL A 149 -1.98 -6.67 -6.45
N CYS A 150 -1.11 -7.62 -6.80
CA CYS A 150 -1.42 -9.05 -6.81
C CYS A 150 -1.70 -9.60 -5.41
N LEU A 151 -0.97 -9.15 -4.39
CA LEU A 151 -1.23 -9.47 -2.98
C LEU A 151 -2.63 -8.99 -2.58
N VAL A 152 -2.94 -7.72 -2.85
CA VAL A 152 -4.24 -7.13 -2.50
C VAL A 152 -5.37 -7.65 -3.38
N LEU A 153 -5.12 -8.29 -4.53
CA LEU A 153 -6.10 -9.07 -5.31
C LEU A 153 -6.18 -10.55 -4.91
N ASN A 154 -5.34 -10.99 -3.98
CA ASN A 154 -5.21 -12.39 -3.59
C ASN A 154 -4.87 -13.33 -4.77
N ARG A 155 -4.13 -12.85 -5.78
CA ARG A 155 -3.66 -13.64 -6.94
C ARG A 155 -2.34 -14.34 -6.61
N ARG A 156 -2.38 -15.31 -5.71
CA ARG A 156 -1.18 -15.94 -5.10
C ARG A 156 -0.20 -16.53 -6.12
N GLU A 157 -0.69 -17.22 -7.15
CA GLU A 157 0.17 -17.78 -8.20
C GLU A 157 1.01 -16.70 -8.88
N MET A 158 0.36 -15.59 -9.25
CA MET A 158 1.04 -14.44 -9.85
C MET A 158 2.02 -13.80 -8.88
N VAL A 159 1.69 -13.73 -7.59
CA VAL A 159 2.62 -13.25 -6.55
C VAL A 159 3.91 -14.09 -6.53
N PHE A 160 3.80 -15.43 -6.52
CA PHE A 160 5.00 -16.29 -6.55
C PHE A 160 5.81 -16.12 -7.83
N GLN A 161 5.16 -16.01 -8.98
CA GLN A 161 5.83 -15.73 -10.26
C GLN A 161 6.60 -14.41 -10.22
N LEU A 162 5.97 -13.33 -9.75
CA LEU A 162 6.57 -12.01 -9.65
C LEU A 162 7.72 -11.95 -8.64
N VAL A 163 7.65 -12.67 -7.52
CA VAL A 163 8.77 -12.78 -6.56
C VAL A 163 9.98 -13.44 -7.23
N ASN A 164 9.77 -14.50 -8.00
CA ASN A 164 10.85 -15.16 -8.72
C ASN A 164 11.44 -14.26 -9.81
N GLN A 165 10.60 -13.57 -10.58
CA GLN A 165 11.07 -12.57 -11.55
C GLN A 165 11.86 -11.44 -10.89
N LEU A 166 11.42 -10.93 -9.73
CA LEU A 166 12.14 -9.89 -9.00
C LEU A 166 13.53 -10.36 -8.54
N LYS A 167 13.64 -11.61 -8.06
CA LYS A 167 14.92 -12.23 -7.69
C LYS A 167 15.86 -12.36 -8.87
N MET A 168 15.37 -12.93 -9.97
CA MET A 168 16.17 -13.11 -11.20
C MET A 168 16.65 -11.76 -11.75
N LEU A 169 15.75 -10.79 -11.86
CA LEU A 169 16.09 -9.44 -12.32
C LEU A 169 17.13 -8.78 -11.41
N LEU A 170 17.00 -8.92 -10.08
CA LEU A 170 17.98 -8.36 -9.14
C LEU A 170 19.37 -9.00 -9.32
N ASP A 171 19.43 -10.31 -9.52
CA ASP A 171 20.70 -11.02 -9.70
C ASP A 171 21.34 -10.70 -11.06
N GLU A 172 20.55 -10.47 -12.10
CA GLU A 172 21.02 -9.91 -13.36
C GLU A 172 21.54 -8.48 -13.20
N CYS A 173 20.84 -7.62 -12.47
CA CYS A 173 21.28 -6.25 -12.19
C CYS A 173 22.63 -6.22 -11.46
N LYS A 174 22.84 -7.09 -10.46
CA LYS A 174 24.14 -7.19 -9.77
C LYS A 174 25.27 -7.63 -10.69
N ARG A 175 24.98 -8.53 -11.64
CA ARG A 175 25.97 -8.99 -12.63
C ARG A 175 26.32 -7.88 -13.63
N ALA A 176 25.31 -7.14 -14.09
CA ALA A 176 25.48 -6.05 -15.05
C ALA A 176 26.12 -4.80 -14.42
N PHE A 177 25.84 -4.51 -13.14
CA PHE A 177 26.22 -3.27 -12.47
C PHE A 177 26.96 -3.55 -11.16
N GLN A 178 28.21 -4.04 -11.26
CA GLN A 178 29.01 -4.46 -10.10
C GLN A 178 29.33 -3.32 -9.12
N GLU A 179 29.36 -2.07 -9.61
CA GLU A 179 29.65 -0.88 -8.80
C GLU A 179 28.43 -0.37 -8.01
N THR A 180 27.22 -0.81 -8.36
CA THR A 180 25.98 -0.33 -7.73
C THR A 180 25.60 -1.19 -6.52
N ASP A 181 25.31 -0.55 -5.38
CA ASP A 181 24.83 -1.24 -4.20
C ASP A 181 23.32 -1.51 -4.26
N PHE A 182 22.96 -2.79 -4.34
CA PHE A 182 21.57 -3.26 -4.36
C PHE A 182 21.05 -3.73 -2.98
N LYS A 183 21.67 -3.32 -1.86
CA LYS A 183 21.25 -3.72 -0.50
C LYS A 183 19.76 -3.47 -0.22
N GLU A 184 19.23 -2.31 -0.59
CA GLU A 184 17.80 -1.99 -0.37
C GLU A 184 16.89 -3.00 -1.06
N TRP A 185 17.22 -3.39 -2.29
CA TRP A 185 16.46 -4.39 -3.04
C TRP A 185 16.58 -5.80 -2.45
N LYS A 186 17.74 -6.15 -1.87
CA LYS A 186 17.86 -7.39 -1.09
C LYS A 186 16.91 -7.38 0.11
N VAL A 187 16.77 -6.24 0.80
CA VAL A 187 15.80 -6.08 1.89
C VAL A 187 14.38 -6.27 1.38
N VAL A 188 14.00 -5.67 0.24
CA VAL A 188 12.66 -5.85 -0.35
C VAL A 188 12.35 -7.32 -0.63
N ILE A 189 13.30 -8.09 -1.19
CA ILE A 189 13.13 -9.53 -1.44
C ILE A 189 13.00 -10.33 -0.13
N GLN A 190 13.79 -9.98 0.88
CA GLN A 190 13.72 -10.62 2.19
C GLN A 190 12.38 -10.31 2.89
N GLU A 191 11.90 -9.07 2.78
CA GLU A 191 10.60 -8.65 3.32
C GLU A 191 9.46 -9.47 2.69
N ILE A 192 9.36 -9.53 1.36
CA ILE A 192 8.29 -10.32 0.70
C ILE A 192 8.41 -11.81 1.02
N ALA A 193 9.63 -12.36 1.09
CA ALA A 193 9.81 -13.77 1.44
C ALA A 193 9.34 -14.08 2.87
N LYS A 194 9.68 -13.20 3.84
CA LYS A 194 9.19 -13.30 5.22
C LYS A 194 7.68 -13.14 5.29
N PHE A 195 7.13 -12.17 4.56
CA PHE A 195 5.70 -11.92 4.47
C PHE A 195 4.93 -13.14 3.99
N LEU A 196 5.33 -13.72 2.84
CA LEU A 196 4.67 -14.91 2.29
C LEU A 196 4.82 -16.13 3.19
N LYS A 197 5.98 -16.30 3.85
CA LYS A 197 6.18 -17.38 4.81
C LYS A 197 5.23 -17.26 6.00
N ALA A 198 5.05 -16.05 6.54
CA ALA A 198 4.15 -15.81 7.66
C ALA A 198 2.67 -15.91 7.25
N ASP A 199 2.33 -15.50 6.03
CA ASP A 199 0.98 -15.63 5.49
C ASP A 199 0.59 -17.09 5.24
N THR A 200 1.52 -17.89 4.72
CA THR A 200 1.40 -19.34 4.50
C THR A 200 1.08 -20.11 5.79
N ALA A 201 1.56 -19.66 6.96
CA ALA A 201 1.25 -20.32 8.23
C ALA A 201 -0.26 -20.28 8.57
N PHE A 202 -1.03 -19.41 7.91
CA PHE A 202 -2.48 -19.31 8.02
C PHE A 202 -3.13 -19.77 6.71
N PHE A 203 -2.76 -20.96 6.21
CA PHE A 203 -3.50 -21.66 5.16
C PHE A 203 -4.89 -22.06 5.70
N ASN A 204 -5.78 -21.09 5.88
CA ASN A 204 -7.19 -21.36 5.93
C ASN A 204 -7.60 -21.87 4.54
N ASN A 205 -8.30 -23.01 4.50
CA ASN A 205 -9.00 -23.49 3.30
C ASN A 205 -10.05 -22.48 2.78
N ARG A 206 -10.32 -21.42 3.55
CA ARG A 206 -11.32 -20.38 3.32
C ARG A 206 -10.63 -19.03 3.04
N PRO A 207 -10.99 -18.32 1.96
CA PRO A 207 -10.61 -16.92 1.76
C PRO A 207 -10.96 -16.06 2.98
N LEU A 208 -10.13 -15.07 3.30
CA LEU A 208 -10.45 -14.06 4.32
C LEU A 208 -11.58 -13.13 3.86
N ARG A 209 -11.72 -12.93 2.55
CA ARG A 209 -12.76 -12.11 1.94
C ARG A 209 -14.13 -12.73 2.14
N TYR A 210 -15.13 -11.87 2.24
CA TYR A 210 -16.50 -12.32 2.24
C TYR A 210 -16.82 -12.98 0.89
N SER A 211 -17.34 -14.20 0.93
CA SER A 211 -17.77 -14.95 -0.24
C SER A 211 -19.23 -15.36 -0.07
N ILE A 212 -20.12 -15.01 -1.00
CA ILE A 212 -21.54 -15.45 -0.96
C ILE A 212 -21.65 -16.98 -0.83
N VAL A 213 -20.69 -17.71 -1.40
CA VAL A 213 -20.69 -19.19 -1.40
C VAL A 213 -20.34 -19.75 -0.02
N LEU A 214 -19.44 -19.08 0.70
CA LEU A 214 -18.88 -19.59 1.95
C LEU A 214 -19.43 -18.90 3.20
N ASP A 215 -19.96 -17.69 3.06
CA ASP A 215 -20.54 -16.86 4.12
C ASP A 215 -22.07 -16.92 4.11
N LEU A 216 -22.66 -16.81 5.29
CA LEU A 216 -24.11 -16.81 5.47
C LEU A 216 -24.74 -15.63 4.73
N HIS A 217 -25.79 -15.90 3.95
CA HIS A 217 -26.60 -14.84 3.35
C HIS A 217 -27.08 -13.85 4.41
N SER A 218 -27.14 -12.56 4.08
CA SER A 218 -27.50 -11.51 5.04
C SER A 218 -28.88 -11.75 5.69
N ASP A 219 -29.80 -12.39 4.99
CA ASP A 219 -31.14 -12.74 5.50
C ASP A 219 -31.11 -13.88 6.53
N CYS A 220 -30.05 -14.69 6.55
CA CYS A 220 -29.85 -15.77 7.52
C CYS A 220 -29.19 -15.29 8.82
N LEU A 221 -28.72 -14.03 8.87
CA LEU A 221 -28.14 -13.46 10.07
C LEU A 221 -29.25 -13.07 11.06
N PRO A 222 -29.04 -13.26 12.38
CA PRO A 222 -30.04 -12.92 13.38
C PRO A 222 -30.41 -11.44 13.25
N HIS A 223 -31.69 -11.18 12.95
CA HIS A 223 -32.19 -9.83 12.80
C HIS A 223 -32.15 -9.13 14.16
N VAL A 224 -31.41 -8.03 14.27
CA VAL A 224 -31.38 -7.23 15.50
C VAL A 224 -32.72 -6.50 15.61
N VAL A 225 -33.63 -7.07 16.40
CA VAL A 225 -35.06 -6.71 16.57
C VAL A 225 -35.28 -5.23 16.98
N GLN A 226 -34.22 -4.49 17.33
CA GLN A 226 -34.28 -3.10 17.80
C GLN A 226 -33.28 -2.13 17.12
N ALA A 227 -32.85 -2.40 15.89
CA ALA A 227 -32.04 -1.42 15.16
C ALA A 227 -32.90 -0.22 14.71
N LYS A 228 -33.00 0.84 15.53
CA LYS A 228 -33.67 2.12 15.17
C LYS A 228 -33.07 2.76 13.90
N ARG A 229 -31.86 2.36 13.51
CA ARG A 229 -31.11 2.87 12.35
C ARG A 229 -30.58 1.69 11.54
N LYS A 230 -30.74 1.75 10.21
CA LYS A 230 -30.13 0.82 9.25
C LYS A 230 -28.65 1.14 9.10
N LEU A 231 -27.84 0.78 10.10
CA LEU A 231 -26.41 1.06 10.09
C LEU A 231 -25.67 0.19 9.06
N ARG A 232 -24.67 0.77 8.39
CA ARG A 232 -23.80 0.12 7.41
C ARG A 232 -22.35 0.47 7.70
N LEU A 233 -21.46 -0.51 7.61
CA LEU A 233 -20.02 -0.24 7.68
C LEU A 233 -19.60 0.54 6.43
N ARG A 234 -19.15 1.78 6.61
CA ARG A 234 -18.84 2.70 5.49
C ARG A 234 -17.34 2.98 5.37
N ASP A 235 -16.67 3.12 6.50
CA ASP A 235 -15.25 3.43 6.56
C ASP A 235 -14.54 2.53 7.57
N ALA A 236 -13.27 2.25 7.30
CA ALA A 236 -12.37 1.51 8.16
C ALA A 236 -11.01 2.22 8.23
N LEU A 237 -10.50 2.44 9.44
CA LEU A 237 -9.17 2.96 9.71
C LEU A 237 -8.31 1.82 10.25
N LEU A 238 -7.28 1.42 9.49
CA LEU A 238 -6.39 0.31 9.83
C LEU A 238 -5.00 0.86 10.15
N CYS A 239 -4.52 0.62 11.36
CA CYS A 239 -3.21 1.10 11.81
C CYS A 239 -2.49 0.01 12.61
N SER A 240 -1.23 -0.24 12.26
CA SER A 240 -0.35 -1.09 13.05
C SER A 240 0.94 -0.35 13.41
N TYR A 241 1.37 -0.52 14.66
CA TYR A 241 2.58 0.07 15.21
C TYR A 241 3.23 -0.88 16.23
N HIS A 242 4.02 -1.84 15.73
CA HIS A 242 4.98 -2.59 16.54
C HIS A 242 6.42 -2.33 16.05
N PRO A 243 7.42 -2.35 16.95
CA PRO A 243 8.82 -2.15 16.57
C PRO A 243 9.31 -3.18 15.54
N ILE A 244 8.82 -4.42 15.65
CA ILE A 244 9.21 -5.54 14.79
C ILE A 244 7.94 -6.17 14.20
N GLU A 245 7.70 -5.92 12.92
CA GLU A 245 6.53 -6.43 12.19
C GLU A 245 6.96 -7.10 10.89
N VAL A 246 6.27 -8.19 10.56
CA VAL A 246 6.36 -8.74 9.21
C VAL A 246 5.52 -7.85 8.29
N LYS A 247 6.18 -7.28 7.28
CA LYS A 247 5.56 -6.38 6.31
C LYS A 247 6.10 -6.60 4.91
N PHE A 248 5.36 -6.09 3.94
CA PHE A 248 5.87 -5.84 2.60
C PHE A 248 5.39 -4.46 2.14
N SER A 249 6.33 -3.61 1.73
CA SER A 249 6.05 -2.20 1.45
C SER A 249 5.46 -1.50 2.70
N GLU A 250 4.28 -0.91 2.59
CA GLU A 250 3.54 -0.22 3.65
C GLU A 250 2.48 -1.13 4.31
N LEU A 251 2.32 -2.37 3.86
CA LEU A 251 1.34 -3.33 4.40
C LEU A 251 2.01 -4.25 5.41
N THR A 252 1.61 -4.14 6.67
CA THR A 252 1.91 -5.12 7.72
C THR A 252 1.01 -6.34 7.54
N LEU A 253 1.43 -7.51 8.03
CA LEU A 253 0.67 -8.75 7.85
C LEU A 253 -0.76 -8.67 8.41
N ASP A 254 -0.91 -8.04 9.57
CA ASP A 254 -2.19 -7.89 10.26
C ASP A 254 -3.12 -6.88 9.54
N THR A 255 -2.60 -5.72 9.12
CA THR A 255 -3.39 -4.76 8.32
C THR A 255 -3.76 -5.33 6.96
N PHE A 256 -2.90 -6.14 6.34
CA PHE A 256 -3.23 -6.91 5.14
C PHE A 256 -4.38 -7.89 5.39
N ARG A 257 -4.35 -8.65 6.47
CA ARG A 257 -5.43 -9.59 6.82
C ARG A 257 -6.74 -8.85 7.09
N MET A 258 -6.71 -7.78 7.87
CA MET A 258 -7.88 -6.93 8.11
C MET A 258 -8.43 -6.31 6.83
N LEU A 259 -7.55 -5.86 5.93
CA LEU A 259 -7.93 -5.39 4.59
C LEU A 259 -8.69 -6.49 3.82
N GLN A 260 -8.15 -7.72 3.80
CA GLN A 260 -8.81 -8.86 3.14
C GLN A 260 -10.17 -9.21 3.77
N CYS A 261 -10.31 -9.17 5.10
CA CYS A 261 -11.57 -9.45 5.79
C CYS A 261 -12.69 -8.43 5.48
N LEU A 262 -12.31 -7.23 5.01
CA LEU A 262 -13.23 -6.13 4.72
C LEU A 262 -13.52 -5.98 3.21
N GLU A 263 -13.11 -6.96 2.41
CA GLU A 263 -13.36 -7.01 0.98
C GLU A 263 -14.35 -8.13 0.64
N TRP A 264 -15.25 -7.84 -0.30
CA TRP A 264 -15.98 -8.89 -1.02
C TRP A 264 -15.01 -9.63 -1.94
N GLU A 265 -15.15 -10.96 -2.01
CA GLU A 265 -14.47 -11.76 -3.02
C GLU A 265 -14.90 -11.22 -4.39
N PRO A 266 -13.98 -10.72 -5.25
CA PRO A 266 -14.34 -9.95 -6.44
C PRO A 266 -15.28 -10.72 -7.38
N SER A 267 -15.16 -12.04 -7.37
CA SER A 267 -15.95 -12.99 -8.12
C SER A 267 -15.64 -14.29 -7.41
N GLY A 268 -16.64 -14.97 -6.85
CA GLY A 268 -16.40 -16.30 -6.29
C GLY A 268 -15.66 -17.09 -7.35
N SER A 269 -14.44 -17.55 -7.07
CA SER A 269 -13.74 -18.48 -7.98
C SER A 269 -14.61 -19.72 -8.32
N PHE A 270 -15.67 -19.93 -7.54
CA PHE A 270 -16.73 -20.92 -7.70
C PHE A 270 -17.86 -20.53 -8.68
N TYR A 271 -18.11 -19.26 -8.99
CA TYR A 271 -19.13 -18.86 -9.98
C TYR A 271 -18.73 -19.24 -11.42
N GLN A 272 -17.43 -19.46 -11.67
CA GLN A 272 -16.95 -19.93 -12.96
C GLN A 272 -17.23 -21.42 -13.20
N ILE A 273 -17.63 -22.18 -12.17
CA ILE A 273 -17.86 -23.63 -12.27
C ILE A 273 -19.24 -23.95 -12.89
N THR A 274 -20.19 -23.03 -12.93
CA THR A 274 -21.56 -23.29 -13.41
C THR A 274 -21.89 -22.78 -14.82
N SER A 275 -20.94 -22.16 -15.52
CA SER A 275 -21.14 -21.68 -16.91
C SER A 275 -20.50 -22.58 -17.97
N GLY A 276 -20.08 -23.80 -17.59
CA GLY A 276 -19.32 -24.74 -18.42
C GLY A 276 -20.12 -25.92 -19.01
N ALA A 277 -21.42 -25.79 -19.20
CA ALA A 277 -22.21 -26.76 -19.95
C ALA A 277 -23.09 -26.03 -20.97
N HIS A 278 -23.01 -26.47 -22.23
CA HIS A 278 -23.64 -25.93 -23.45
C HIS A 278 -22.85 -24.73 -24.04
N SER A 279 -22.18 -24.80 -25.20
CA SER A 279 -22.35 -25.63 -26.38
C SER A 279 -21.07 -25.64 -27.23
N ALA A 280 -20.76 -26.79 -27.83
CA ALA A 280 -19.76 -26.95 -28.88
C ALA A 280 -20.15 -26.19 -30.16
N GLY A 281 -19.19 -25.59 -30.88
CA GLY A 281 -19.42 -25.08 -32.23
C GLY A 281 -18.40 -24.07 -32.81
N GLN A 282 -17.36 -24.61 -33.45
CA GLN A 282 -16.72 -24.13 -34.70
C GLN A 282 -15.82 -22.87 -34.74
N ASN A 283 -14.55 -23.15 -35.11
CA ASN A 283 -13.65 -22.47 -36.06
C ASN A 283 -13.29 -20.97 -35.91
N GLY A 284 -12.04 -20.72 -35.53
CA GLY A 284 -11.29 -19.48 -35.76
C GLY A 284 -10.05 -19.36 -34.86
N ASN A 285 -8.88 -19.09 -35.43
CA ASN A 285 -7.54 -18.99 -34.81
C ASN A 285 -7.48 -18.60 -33.30
N PRO A 286 -6.67 -19.30 -32.47
CA PRO A 286 -6.44 -18.90 -31.09
C PRO A 286 -5.44 -17.72 -31.04
N GLY A 287 -5.97 -16.49 -30.92
CA GLY A 287 -5.21 -15.38 -30.35
C GLY A 287 -5.03 -15.56 -28.84
N PRO A 288 -4.05 -14.89 -28.20
CA PRO A 288 -3.80 -15.05 -26.77
C PRO A 288 -5.07 -14.66 -26.01
N SER A 289 -5.59 -15.60 -25.22
CA SER A 289 -6.82 -15.48 -24.46
C SER A 289 -6.75 -14.24 -23.55
N CYS A 290 -7.39 -13.15 -23.98
CA CYS A 290 -7.74 -12.07 -23.09
C CYS A 290 -8.85 -12.62 -22.18
N VAL A 291 -8.47 -13.14 -21.02
CA VAL A 291 -9.42 -13.45 -19.96
C VAL A 291 -10.17 -12.14 -19.69
N ASN A 292 -11.49 -12.13 -19.85
CA ASN A 292 -12.33 -10.95 -19.66
C ASN A 292 -12.39 -10.58 -18.17
N TYR A 293 -11.34 -9.93 -17.65
CA TYR A 293 -11.28 -9.41 -16.29
C TYR A 293 -12.38 -8.38 -15.99
N SER A 294 -13.03 -7.83 -17.02
CA SER A 294 -14.12 -6.86 -16.92
C SER A 294 -15.50 -7.47 -16.65
N GLN A 295 -15.72 -8.76 -16.92
CA GLN A 295 -17.00 -9.44 -16.64
C GLN A 295 -17.08 -10.02 -15.22
N ASP A 296 -15.97 -10.00 -14.48
CA ASP A 296 -15.85 -10.50 -13.11
C ASP A 296 -16.30 -9.48 -12.05
N ILE A 297 -16.95 -8.37 -12.43
CA ILE A 297 -17.12 -7.21 -11.56
C ILE A 297 -18.56 -7.08 -11.05
N THR A 298 -18.72 -7.46 -9.78
CA THR A 298 -19.81 -7.12 -8.85
C THR A 298 -21.23 -7.57 -9.23
N ASP A 299 -21.71 -8.58 -8.52
CA ASP A 299 -23.15 -8.75 -8.30
C ASP A 299 -23.70 -7.44 -7.70
N PRO A 300 -24.59 -6.71 -8.41
CA PRO A 300 -25.12 -5.42 -7.96
C PRO A 300 -25.98 -5.55 -6.70
N THR A 301 -26.31 -6.77 -6.29
CA THR A 301 -27.01 -7.04 -5.03
C THR A 301 -26.07 -7.04 -3.83
N LEU A 302 -24.74 -7.13 -4.05
CA LEU A 302 -23.76 -7.08 -2.98
C LEU A 302 -23.60 -5.66 -2.41
N PRO A 303 -23.48 -5.52 -1.08
CA PRO A 303 -23.11 -4.26 -0.47
C PRO A 303 -21.78 -3.70 -1.00
N LEU A 304 -21.66 -2.37 -1.01
CA LEU A 304 -20.39 -1.72 -1.33
C LEU A 304 -19.33 -2.06 -0.25
N ASN A 305 -18.08 -2.21 -0.69
CA ASN A 305 -16.93 -2.30 0.21
C ASN A 305 -16.86 -1.04 1.10
N PRO A 306 -16.51 -1.18 2.39
CA PRO A 306 -16.13 -0.01 3.18
C PRO A 306 -14.84 0.59 2.62
N ARG A 307 -14.75 1.91 2.68
CA ARG A 307 -13.52 2.66 2.34
C ARG A 307 -12.48 2.41 3.42
N LYS A 308 -11.24 2.11 3.03
CA LYS A 308 -10.18 1.68 3.95
C LYS A 308 -9.03 2.69 3.92
N ALA A 309 -8.74 3.30 5.06
CA ALA A 309 -7.55 4.12 5.25
C ALA A 309 -6.51 3.28 5.99
N ILE A 310 -5.39 2.97 5.33
CA ILE A 310 -4.28 2.22 5.94
C ILE A 310 -3.19 3.21 6.31
N LEU A 311 -2.85 3.26 7.59
CA LEU A 311 -1.81 4.12 8.13
C LEU A 311 -0.61 3.28 8.56
N TYR A 312 0.47 3.38 7.82
CA TYR A 312 1.75 2.79 8.20
C TYR A 312 2.55 3.78 9.05
N ARG A 313 2.79 3.42 10.31
CA ARG A 313 3.57 4.22 11.28
C ARG A 313 3.19 5.72 11.33
N PRO A 314 1.90 6.06 11.54
CA PRO A 314 1.50 7.45 11.62
C PRO A 314 2.07 8.13 12.88
N THR A 315 2.12 9.46 12.87
CA THR A 315 2.19 10.23 14.12
C THR A 315 0.80 10.27 14.77
N VAL A 316 0.72 10.47 16.09
CA VAL A 316 -0.57 10.65 16.78
C VAL A 316 -1.40 11.75 16.12
N THR A 317 -0.82 12.91 15.81
CA THR A 317 -1.51 14.00 15.10
C THR A 317 -2.04 13.58 13.73
N SER A 318 -1.26 12.82 12.96
CA SER A 318 -1.69 12.31 11.65
C SER A 318 -2.86 11.33 11.78
N PHE A 319 -2.78 10.42 12.75
CA PHE A 319 -3.85 9.48 13.06
C PHE A 319 -5.15 10.21 13.43
N ILE A 320 -5.09 11.14 14.38
CA ILE A 320 -6.25 11.92 14.84
C ILE A 320 -6.83 12.78 13.70
N ALA A 321 -6.00 13.40 12.86
CA ALA A 321 -6.46 14.18 11.72
C ALA A 321 -7.23 13.33 10.69
N VAL A 322 -6.73 12.12 10.40
CA VAL A 322 -7.41 11.18 9.51
C VAL A 322 -8.71 10.68 10.14
N LEU A 323 -8.68 10.28 11.42
CA LEU A 323 -9.87 9.86 12.16
C LEU A 323 -10.95 10.94 12.17
N ALA A 324 -10.59 12.18 12.49
CA ALA A 324 -11.50 13.32 12.50
C ALA A 324 -12.13 13.58 11.12
N THR A 325 -11.32 13.51 10.05
CA THR A 325 -11.82 13.67 8.68
C THR A 325 -12.83 12.58 8.33
N ILE A 326 -12.53 11.32 8.66
CA ILE A 326 -13.44 10.20 8.40
C ILE A 326 -14.74 10.38 9.20
N CYS A 327 -14.67 10.76 10.48
CA CYS A 327 -15.86 10.96 11.32
C CYS A 327 -16.75 12.12 10.85
N ASP A 328 -16.16 13.21 10.35
CA ASP A 328 -16.89 14.36 9.82
C ASP A 328 -17.66 14.00 8.53
N GLU A 329 -16.99 13.27 7.63
CA GLU A 329 -17.57 12.82 6.36
C GLU A 329 -18.46 11.57 6.49
N LEU A 330 -18.50 10.91 7.66
CA LEU A 330 -19.27 9.68 7.87
C LEU A 330 -20.78 9.97 7.74
N PRO A 331 -21.50 9.28 6.84
CA PRO A 331 -22.92 9.52 6.63
C PRO A 331 -23.76 9.11 7.85
N PRO A 332 -25.02 9.55 7.96
CA PRO A 332 -25.87 9.29 9.13
C PRO A 332 -26.14 7.79 9.40
N ASP A 333 -26.10 6.96 8.37
CA ASP A 333 -26.21 5.50 8.43
C ASP A 333 -24.85 4.79 8.58
N GLY A 334 -23.75 5.54 8.60
CA GLY A 334 -22.40 5.00 8.58
C GLY A 334 -21.89 4.54 9.94
N VAL A 335 -21.17 3.43 9.93
CA VAL A 335 -20.33 2.95 11.02
C VAL A 335 -18.87 3.03 10.60
N LEU A 336 -18.02 3.49 11.51
CA LEU A 336 -16.57 3.47 11.36
C LEU A 336 -15.96 2.30 12.12
N LEU A 337 -15.21 1.44 11.42
CA LEU A 337 -14.31 0.47 12.05
C LEU A 337 -12.94 1.10 12.31
N ILE A 338 -12.41 0.94 13.50
CA ILE A 338 -11.02 1.31 13.82
C ILE A 338 -10.32 0.04 14.27
N TYR A 339 -9.29 -0.37 13.52
CA TYR A 339 -8.37 -1.41 13.90
C TYR A 339 -7.04 -0.76 14.28
N LEU A 340 -6.62 -0.97 15.52
CA LEU A 340 -5.37 -0.43 16.03
C LEU A 340 -4.58 -1.54 16.73
N SER A 341 -3.42 -1.83 16.16
CA SER A 341 -2.47 -2.84 16.64
C SER A 341 -1.22 -2.12 17.15
N ALA A 342 -0.97 -2.15 18.45
CA ALA A 342 0.19 -1.48 19.04
C ALA A 342 0.48 -2.00 20.45
N SER A 343 1.75 -1.91 20.87
CA SER A 343 2.14 -2.23 22.25
C SER A 343 1.71 -1.13 23.23
N GLY A 344 1.39 -1.54 24.46
CA GLY A 344 1.14 -0.63 25.57
C GLY A 344 2.36 0.21 25.94
N CYS A 345 2.11 1.45 26.32
CA CYS A 345 3.05 2.37 26.93
C CYS A 345 2.65 2.58 28.39
N CYS A 346 3.39 1.95 29.30
CA CYS A 346 3.27 2.26 30.72
C CYS A 346 3.91 3.63 30.97
N GLN A 347 3.10 4.63 31.30
CA GLN A 347 3.65 5.83 31.93
C GLN A 347 4.05 5.44 33.36
N ASN A 348 5.34 5.21 33.60
CA ASN A 348 5.85 5.44 34.95
C ASN A 348 5.81 6.96 35.14
N PRO A 349 5.03 7.50 36.10
CA PRO A 349 5.18 8.90 36.46
C PRO A 349 6.60 9.06 36.99
N ILE A 350 7.50 9.54 36.14
CA ILE A 350 8.79 10.04 36.62
C ILE A 350 8.40 11.19 37.54
N PRO A 351 8.69 11.14 38.86
CA PRO A 351 8.50 12.31 39.69
C PRO A 351 9.37 13.40 39.08
N SER A 352 8.73 14.43 38.56
CA SER A 352 9.40 15.61 38.02
C SER A 352 10.42 16.10 39.04
N PRO A 353 11.73 16.15 38.74
CA PRO A 353 12.67 16.79 39.65
C PRO A 353 12.37 18.28 39.56
N SER A 354 11.83 18.79 40.65
CA SER A 354 11.72 20.21 40.95
C SER A 354 13.02 20.94 40.60
N HIS A 355 12.86 22.13 40.02
CA HIS A 355 13.91 23.09 39.73
C HIS A 355 15.00 23.18 40.81
N SER A 356 16.21 22.78 40.45
CA SER A 356 17.45 23.36 41.01
C SER A 356 18.59 23.01 40.06
N GLY A 357 19.23 24.05 39.50
CA GLY A 357 20.24 23.92 38.47
C GLY A 357 21.52 23.24 38.95
N ALA A 358 22.01 22.30 38.15
CA ALA A 358 23.42 21.99 37.99
C ALA A 358 23.60 21.20 36.69
N ALA A 359 24.30 21.79 35.73
CA ALA A 359 24.74 21.12 34.53
C ALA A 359 25.77 20.05 34.87
N LEU A 360 25.61 18.81 34.40
CA LEU A 360 26.70 17.84 34.15
C LEU A 360 26.16 16.56 33.47
N GLY A 361 26.70 16.25 32.28
CA GLY A 361 26.89 14.87 31.81
C GLY A 361 25.75 14.20 31.03
N ILE A 362 25.72 14.44 29.72
CA ILE A 362 25.09 13.54 28.74
C ILE A 362 25.88 12.21 28.74
N SER A 363 25.23 11.08 29.04
CA SER A 363 25.82 9.76 28.78
C SER A 363 25.29 9.20 27.46
N GLU A 364 26.11 9.34 26.42
CA GLU A 364 26.10 8.50 25.22
C GLU A 364 26.36 7.04 25.64
N ASN A 365 25.39 6.15 25.53
CA ASN A 365 25.63 4.69 25.60
C ASN A 365 24.51 3.85 24.95
N ILE A 366 24.04 4.22 23.76
CA ILE A 366 23.12 3.38 22.96
C ILE A 366 23.65 3.11 21.52
N PHE A 367 24.90 3.42 21.20
CA PHE A 367 25.41 3.22 19.84
C PHE A 367 26.86 2.73 19.80
N LYS A 368 27.09 1.45 20.15
CA LYS A 368 28.28 0.71 19.73
C LYS A 368 28.03 -0.79 19.83
N GLY A 369 27.73 -1.40 18.68
CA GLY A 369 27.71 -2.86 18.56
C GLY A 369 26.82 -3.34 17.44
N LEU A 370 27.17 -3.07 16.17
CA LEU A 370 26.70 -3.82 15.00
C LEU A 370 27.50 -3.45 13.73
N ARG A 371 28.79 -3.86 13.73
CA ARG A 371 29.69 -4.15 12.59
C ARG A 371 31.04 -4.46 13.22
N SER A 372 31.78 -5.52 12.95
CA SER A 372 31.75 -6.68 12.05
C SER A 372 32.96 -7.52 12.49
N HIS A 373 32.94 -8.85 12.37
CA HIS A 373 34.07 -9.63 11.82
C HIS A 373 33.71 -11.12 11.75
N PHE A 374 34.04 -11.71 10.61
CA PHE A 374 34.00 -13.12 10.28
C PHE A 374 35.23 -13.85 10.86
N ASN A 375 35.00 -15.14 11.17
CA ASN A 375 35.90 -16.32 11.11
C ASN A 375 36.14 -17.11 12.41
N ASP A 376 35.73 -18.38 12.29
CA ASP A 376 36.34 -19.66 12.70
C ASP A 376 36.32 -20.18 14.15
N SER A 377 35.63 -21.32 14.24
CA SER A 377 35.93 -22.59 14.91
C SER A 377 35.81 -22.80 16.43
N GLU A 378 34.97 -23.81 16.70
CA GLU A 378 35.01 -24.90 17.69
C GLU A 378 34.77 -24.69 19.19
N ALA A 379 33.76 -25.44 19.64
CA ALA A 379 33.64 -26.19 20.90
C ALA A 379 33.73 -25.43 22.24
N ALA A 380 32.57 -25.21 22.87
CA ALA A 380 32.19 -25.90 24.11
C ALA A 380 30.83 -25.39 24.64
N SER A 381 30.06 -26.35 25.14
CA SER A 381 28.83 -26.25 25.93
C SER A 381 28.77 -25.12 26.97
N THR A 382 27.64 -24.41 27.03
CA THR A 382 26.81 -24.19 28.26
C THR A 382 25.64 -23.23 27.98
N SER A 383 24.44 -23.60 28.44
CA SER A 383 23.21 -22.79 28.42
C SER A 383 23.26 -21.64 29.43
N PRO A 384 22.47 -20.56 29.23
CA PRO A 384 21.61 -20.07 30.32
C PRO A 384 20.24 -19.59 29.82
N LEU A 385 19.10 -20.12 30.31
CA LEU A 385 18.38 -19.78 31.55
C LEU A 385 17.70 -18.39 31.54
N ASN A 386 16.36 -18.45 31.52
CA ASN A 386 15.40 -17.34 31.67
C ASN A 386 15.55 -16.67 33.04
N PRO A 387 15.35 -15.34 33.17
CA PRO A 387 15.19 -14.74 34.47
C PRO A 387 13.74 -14.95 34.96
N VAL A 388 13.62 -15.81 35.98
CA VAL A 388 12.48 -15.87 36.89
C VAL A 388 12.59 -14.66 37.82
N CYS A 389 11.55 -13.84 37.92
CA CYS A 389 11.47 -12.81 38.95
C CYS A 389 10.92 -13.43 40.24
N ASP A 390 11.79 -13.57 41.23
CA ASP A 390 11.44 -13.95 42.59
C ASP A 390 10.55 -12.88 43.25
N ILE A 391 9.42 -13.33 43.78
CA ILE A 391 8.55 -12.58 44.68
C ILE A 391 9.17 -12.70 46.07
N THR A 392 9.57 -11.57 46.66
CA THR A 392 9.88 -11.49 48.09
C THR A 392 8.91 -10.54 48.77
N ASP A 393 8.10 -11.10 49.66
CA ASP A 393 7.18 -10.42 50.56
C ASP A 393 7.92 -9.58 51.62
N SER A 394 7.46 -8.35 51.84
CA SER A 394 7.50 -7.67 53.16
C SER A 394 6.50 -6.48 53.20
N PRO A 395 6.03 -6.05 54.39
CA PRO A 395 4.60 -5.83 54.59
C PRO A 395 4.14 -4.36 54.64
N SER A 396 2.87 -4.17 54.26
CA SER A 396 1.92 -3.12 54.64
C SER A 396 2.44 -1.68 54.79
N ALA A 397 2.31 -0.90 53.71
CA ALA A 397 2.02 0.53 53.80
C ALA A 397 0.71 0.78 53.05
N LYS A 398 -0.36 1.07 53.80
CA LYS A 398 -1.63 1.55 53.25
C LYS A 398 -1.35 2.79 52.41
N THR A 399 -1.45 2.65 51.09
CA THR A 399 -1.37 3.76 50.14
C THR A 399 -2.65 3.77 49.33
N ASP A 400 -3.21 4.97 49.26
CA ASP A 400 -4.57 5.25 48.82
C ASP A 400 -4.92 4.65 47.46
N THR A 401 -6.09 4.04 47.41
CA THR A 401 -6.79 3.66 46.19
C THR A 401 -7.21 4.92 45.42
N LEU A 402 -6.32 5.52 44.63
CA LEU A 402 -6.69 6.42 43.51
C LEU A 402 -5.48 6.82 42.63
N SER A 403 -5.05 5.93 41.73
CA SER A 403 -4.45 6.29 40.43
C SER A 403 -4.01 5.01 39.70
N GLN A 404 -4.92 4.40 38.94
CA GLN A 404 -4.46 3.47 37.91
C GLN A 404 -3.57 4.24 36.94
N PRO A 405 -2.35 3.77 36.62
CA PRO A 405 -1.55 4.39 35.58
C PRO A 405 -2.31 4.27 34.26
N VAL A 406 -2.72 5.41 33.70
CA VAL A 406 -3.43 5.43 32.41
C VAL A 406 -2.42 5.00 31.34
N SER A 407 -2.56 3.77 30.87
CA SER A 407 -1.70 3.22 29.82
C SER A 407 -2.25 3.62 28.45
N GLY A 408 -1.35 4.03 27.55
CA GLY A 408 -1.69 4.42 26.19
C GLY A 408 -1.02 3.51 25.16
N LEU A 409 -1.56 3.44 23.95
CA LEU A 409 -0.98 2.69 22.84
C LEU A 409 0.17 3.48 22.23
N HIS A 410 1.36 2.90 22.16
CA HIS A 410 2.54 3.59 21.63
C HIS A 410 2.45 3.73 20.10
N ILE A 411 2.32 4.97 19.61
CA ILE A 411 2.27 5.27 18.18
C ILE A 411 3.25 6.40 17.86
N GLY A 412 4.39 6.04 17.27
CA GLY A 412 5.39 7.00 16.80
C GLY A 412 6.82 6.68 17.24
N SER A 413 7.80 7.35 16.61
CA SER A 413 9.20 6.96 16.74
C SER A 413 9.90 7.45 18.01
N ARG A 414 9.40 8.48 18.71
CA ARG A 414 10.05 9.12 19.88
C ARG A 414 9.04 9.90 20.75
N GLY A 415 9.21 9.90 22.07
CA GLY A 415 8.52 10.80 23.01
C GLY A 415 7.19 10.28 23.59
N MET A 416 6.45 11.17 24.24
CA MET A 416 5.16 10.91 24.94
C MET A 416 3.98 10.78 23.95
N ASN A 417 4.17 9.98 22.91
CA ASN A 417 3.26 9.84 21.77
C ASN A 417 2.45 8.54 21.89
N GLY A 418 1.50 8.55 22.83
CA GLY A 418 0.52 7.49 23.02
C GLY A 418 -0.86 7.89 22.49
N ILE A 419 -1.66 6.93 22.06
CA ILE A 419 -3.12 7.08 21.94
C ILE A 419 -3.74 6.49 23.20
N PHE A 420 -4.52 7.29 23.91
CA PHE A 420 -5.20 6.90 25.13
C PHE A 420 -6.68 6.62 24.86
N PRO A 421 -7.37 5.85 25.72
CA PRO A 421 -8.81 5.65 25.59
C PRO A 421 -9.60 6.96 25.50
N CYS A 422 -9.17 8.00 26.22
CA CYS A 422 -9.81 9.31 26.21
C CYS A 422 -9.74 10.05 24.86
N ASP A 423 -8.74 9.77 24.02
CA ASP A 423 -8.59 10.37 22.69
C ASP A 423 -9.71 9.93 21.73
N PHE A 424 -10.37 8.80 22.01
CA PHE A 424 -11.50 8.32 21.22
C PHE A 424 -12.84 8.98 21.61
N LEU A 425 -12.95 9.58 22.80
CA LEU A 425 -14.20 10.16 23.31
C LEU A 425 -14.86 11.16 22.36
N PRO A 426 -14.14 12.11 21.71
CA PRO A 426 -14.77 13.03 20.75
C PRO A 426 -15.44 12.34 19.57
N PHE A 427 -14.98 11.14 19.20
CA PHE A 427 -15.44 10.38 18.04
C PHE A 427 -16.58 9.41 18.37
N THR A 428 -16.83 9.13 19.65
CA THR A 428 -17.96 8.28 20.13
C THR A 428 -19.35 8.83 19.81
N ARG A 429 -19.45 10.08 19.37
CA ARG A 429 -20.71 10.69 18.89
C ARG A 429 -21.21 10.07 17.58
N LYS A 430 -20.35 9.34 16.86
CA LYS A 430 -20.66 8.59 15.65
C LYS A 430 -20.61 7.08 15.96
N PRO A 431 -21.42 6.25 15.28
CA PRO A 431 -21.32 4.80 15.44
C PRO A 431 -19.91 4.31 15.10
N LEU A 432 -19.23 3.72 16.07
CA LEU A 432 -17.88 3.19 15.91
C LEU A 432 -17.78 1.76 16.42
N PHE A 433 -16.89 0.99 15.79
CA PHE A 433 -16.48 -0.33 16.24
C PHE A 433 -14.96 -0.32 16.38
N LEU A 434 -14.48 -0.56 17.60
CA LEU A 434 -13.06 -0.48 17.94
C LEU A 434 -12.48 -1.88 18.16
N VAL A 435 -11.40 -2.19 17.44
CA VAL A 435 -10.59 -3.39 17.64
C VAL A 435 -9.20 -2.94 18.06
N ILE A 436 -8.85 -3.21 19.32
CA ILE A 436 -7.52 -2.97 19.86
C ILE A 436 -6.79 -4.30 19.98
N ASP A 437 -5.74 -4.48 19.19
CA ASP A 437 -4.80 -5.59 19.32
C ASP A 437 -3.59 -5.11 20.13
N SER A 438 -3.63 -5.38 21.44
CA SER A 438 -2.65 -4.89 22.41
C SER A 438 -2.71 -5.67 23.72
N ASP A 439 -1.58 -5.72 24.42
CA ASP A 439 -1.45 -6.18 25.80
C ASP A 439 -2.28 -5.34 26.79
N ILE A 440 -2.50 -4.06 26.50
CA ILE A 440 -3.35 -3.15 27.31
C ILE A 440 -4.75 -2.97 26.74
N SER A 441 -5.23 -3.88 25.88
CA SER A 441 -6.57 -3.79 25.27
C SER A 441 -7.72 -3.72 26.28
N GLY A 442 -7.50 -4.19 27.52
CA GLY A 442 -8.45 -4.08 28.63
C GLY A 442 -8.82 -2.62 28.97
N ASP A 443 -7.87 -1.70 28.90
CA ASP A 443 -8.04 -0.29 29.28
C ASP A 443 -8.92 0.49 28.29
N PHE A 444 -9.10 -0.05 27.08
CA PHE A 444 -9.96 0.52 26.04
C PHE A 444 -11.40 0.01 26.11
N LYS A 445 -11.72 -0.91 27.04
CA LYS A 445 -13.09 -1.33 27.28
C LYS A 445 -13.81 -0.24 28.05
N LEU A 446 -14.86 0.33 27.46
CA LEU A 446 -15.79 1.19 28.19
C LEU A 446 -16.42 0.38 29.32
N HIS A 447 -16.08 0.69 30.57
CA HIS A 447 -16.86 0.23 31.71
C HIS A 447 -18.27 0.81 31.54
N LYS A 448 -19.25 -0.09 31.38
CA LYS A 448 -20.65 0.28 31.63
C LYS A 448 -20.75 0.51 33.14
N GLU A 449 -20.73 1.76 33.56
CA GLU A 449 -21.24 2.15 34.88
C GLU A 449 -22.76 1.92 34.95
#